data_AF-A0A142XBL7-F1
#
_entry.id   AF-A0A142XBL7-F1
#
_cell.length_a   1.000
_cell.length_b   1.000
_cell.length_c   1.000
_cell.angle_alpha   90.00
_cell.angle_beta   90.00
_cell.angle_gamma   90.00
#
_symmetry.space_group_name_H-M   'P 1'
#
loop_
_entity.id
_entity.type
_entity.pdbx_description
1 polymer ?
#
loop_
_entity_poly.entity_id
_entity_poly.type
_entity_poly.pdbx_seq_one_letter_code
_entity_poly.pdbx_strand_id
1 'polypeptide(L)'
;MGARRAIPVRAGRQDPARDDTRTERRPARTLEALLVRGAKAHGWHNELWAATRGAHSLSNGSGSGTTPSTCARSPSGPRVDQPEARERNDKAVAQWVADEFPRIVRETFERKTHYVFLDESGFFLARTVRRTQAPRGKAPVLRAGNRRDKWSATRCTTVSPVPVRPGRYFELLDHNVHGEDVVPFLKGRHRRVDPQTVIWDRNPIHSTSKAVQARVAKHPSVVVEDFPGYAPS
;
A
#
# COMPACT_ATOMS: atom_id res chain seq x y z
N MET A 1 -48.51 18.14 58.96
CA MET A 1 -49.26 19.05 58.05
C MET A 1 -48.24 19.92 57.32
N GLY A 2 -48.16 19.86 55.99
CA GLY A 2 -47.17 20.63 55.22
C GLY A 2 -46.86 19.98 53.87
N ALA A 3 -47.84 20.00 52.97
CA ALA A 3 -47.73 19.47 51.61
C ALA A 3 -46.67 20.22 50.79
N ARG A 4 -45.70 19.50 50.21
CA ARG A 4 -44.81 20.05 49.18
C ARG A 4 -45.56 20.07 47.85
N ARG A 5 -45.89 21.26 47.36
CA ARG A 5 -46.47 21.51 46.03
C ARG A 5 -45.48 21.14 44.93
N ALA A 6 -45.93 20.37 43.94
CA ALA A 6 -45.21 20.09 42.71
C ALA A 6 -45.16 21.33 41.81
N ILE A 7 -44.00 21.58 41.19
CA ILE A 7 -43.81 22.60 40.14
C ILE A 7 -44.01 21.90 38.78
N PRO A 8 -44.84 22.42 37.86
CA PRO A 8 -45.08 21.78 36.59
C PRO A 8 -43.89 21.97 35.63
N VAL A 9 -43.47 20.86 35.01
CA VAL A 9 -42.47 20.82 33.93
C VAL A 9 -43.10 21.42 32.66
N ARG A 10 -42.45 22.45 32.10
CA ARG A 10 -42.82 23.05 30.81
C ARG A 10 -42.64 22.01 29.69
N ALA A 11 -43.71 21.76 28.93
CA ALA A 11 -43.68 20.93 27.72
C ALA A 11 -42.69 21.52 26.68
N GLY A 12 -41.79 20.68 26.18
CA GLY A 12 -40.86 21.03 25.11
C GLY A 12 -41.61 21.38 23.82
N ARG A 13 -41.17 22.45 23.14
CA ARG A 13 -41.56 22.76 21.76
C ARG A 13 -41.20 21.58 20.87
N GLN A 14 -42.18 21.05 20.13
CA GLN A 14 -41.93 20.19 18.99
C GLN A 14 -41.43 21.07 17.84
N ASP A 15 -40.18 20.88 17.44
CA ASP A 15 -39.69 21.39 16.15
C ASP A 15 -40.34 20.58 15.02
N PRO A 16 -40.84 21.22 13.95
CA PRO A 16 -41.43 20.49 12.84
C PRO A 16 -40.35 19.69 12.13
N ALA A 17 -40.63 18.41 11.87
CA ALA A 17 -39.78 17.53 11.10
C ALA A 17 -39.41 18.17 9.75
N ARG A 18 -38.11 18.33 9.49
CA ARG A 18 -37.59 18.67 8.16
C ARG A 18 -37.88 17.50 7.22
N ASP A 19 -38.74 17.74 6.23
CA ASP A 19 -38.93 16.84 5.09
C ASP A 19 -37.70 16.88 4.17
N ASP A 20 -36.72 16.00 4.41
CA ASP A 20 -35.47 15.90 3.67
C ASP A 20 -35.58 15.03 2.39
N THR A 21 -36.77 14.55 2.04
CA THR A 21 -36.89 13.43 1.08
C THR A 21 -36.93 13.83 -0.40
N ARG A 22 -37.08 15.12 -0.71
CA ARG A 22 -37.31 15.61 -2.08
C ARG A 22 -36.09 16.25 -2.76
N THR A 23 -35.14 16.78 -1.98
CA THR A 23 -33.98 17.52 -2.51
C THR A 23 -32.78 16.61 -2.80
N GLU A 24 -32.59 15.53 -2.03
CA GLU A 24 -31.49 14.57 -2.21
C GLU A 24 -31.64 13.67 -3.45
N ARG A 25 -32.86 13.48 -3.96
CA ARG A 25 -33.12 12.55 -5.09
C ARG A 25 -32.67 13.08 -6.45
N ARG A 26 -32.55 14.40 -6.63
CA ARG A 26 -32.10 15.01 -7.90
C ARG A 26 -30.58 14.78 -8.14
N PRO A 27 -29.68 15.06 -7.18
CA PRO A 27 -28.25 14.80 -7.33
C PRO A 27 -27.92 13.32 -7.63
N ALA A 28 -28.64 12.39 -7.01
CA ALA A 28 -28.41 10.95 -7.21
C ALA A 28 -28.70 10.49 -8.65
N ARG A 29 -29.81 10.97 -9.27
CA ARG A 29 -30.15 10.63 -10.66
C ARG A 29 -29.16 11.24 -11.67
N THR A 30 -28.69 12.46 -11.39
CA THR A 30 -27.66 13.12 -12.23
C THR A 30 -26.32 12.38 -12.14
N LEU A 31 -25.94 11.92 -10.95
CA LEU A 31 -24.73 11.13 -10.75
C LEU A 31 -24.80 9.79 -11.49
N GLU A 32 -25.91 9.07 -11.40
CA GLU A 32 -26.09 7.81 -12.13
C GLU A 32 -25.95 8.00 -13.65
N ALA A 33 -26.52 9.07 -14.21
CA ALA A 33 -26.38 9.38 -15.64
C ALA A 33 -24.94 9.70 -16.05
N LEU A 34 -24.15 10.34 -15.18
CA LEU A 34 -22.72 10.58 -15.39
C LEU A 34 -21.90 9.29 -15.31
N LEU A 35 -22.19 8.44 -14.32
CA LEU A 35 -21.51 7.17 -14.14
C LEU A 35 -21.73 6.22 -15.33
N VAL A 36 -22.94 6.20 -15.92
CA VAL A 36 -23.26 5.40 -17.12
C VAL A 36 -22.42 5.81 -18.34
N ARG A 37 -22.13 7.10 -18.51
CA ARG A 37 -21.36 7.61 -19.65
C ARG A 37 -19.85 7.33 -19.57
N GLY A 38 -19.36 6.93 -18.39
CA GLY A 38 -17.95 6.63 -18.15
C GLY A 38 -17.10 7.89 -17.90
N ALA A 39 -16.04 7.75 -17.11
CA ALA A 39 -15.25 8.90 -16.67
C ALA A 39 -14.44 9.52 -17.84
N LYS A 40 -14.10 8.74 -18.87
CA LYS A 40 -13.42 9.29 -20.06
C LYS A 40 -14.27 10.27 -20.85
N ALA A 41 -15.58 10.06 -20.92
CA ALA A 41 -16.50 10.99 -21.57
C ALA A 41 -16.55 12.36 -20.87
N HIS A 42 -16.01 12.45 -19.65
CA HIS A 42 -15.90 13.66 -18.85
C HIS A 42 -14.45 14.15 -18.69
N GLY A 43 -13.55 13.76 -19.60
CA GLY A 43 -12.18 14.29 -19.69
C GLY A 43 -11.13 13.61 -18.80
N TRP A 44 -11.49 12.54 -18.09
CA TRP A 44 -10.53 11.82 -17.25
C TRP A 44 -9.72 10.79 -18.06
N HIS A 45 -8.43 10.65 -17.77
CA HIS A 45 -7.53 9.72 -18.49
C HIS A 45 -7.84 8.23 -18.27
N ASN A 46 -8.78 7.88 -17.39
CA ASN A 46 -9.19 6.51 -17.09
C ASN A 46 -10.68 6.44 -16.71
N GLU A 47 -11.23 5.22 -16.67
CA GLU A 47 -12.65 4.97 -16.35
C GLU A 47 -12.96 4.99 -14.84
N LEU A 48 -12.04 5.46 -13.99
CA LEU A 48 -12.24 5.44 -12.53
C LEU A 48 -13.07 6.64 -12.06
N TRP A 49 -14.12 6.37 -11.32
CA TRP A 49 -14.93 7.34 -10.60
C TRP A 49 -14.58 7.32 -9.11
N ALA A 50 -13.80 8.30 -8.69
CA ALA A 50 -13.63 8.67 -7.29
C ALA A 50 -14.72 9.66 -6.86
N ALA A 51 -15.08 9.68 -5.57
CA ALA A 51 -16.13 10.58 -5.05
C ALA A 51 -15.84 12.07 -5.33
N THR A 52 -14.57 12.46 -5.37
CA THR A 52 -14.11 13.80 -5.79
C THR A 52 -14.38 14.11 -7.25
N ARG A 53 -14.23 13.13 -8.16
CA ARG A 53 -14.56 13.30 -9.59
C ARG A 53 -16.07 13.42 -9.81
N GLY A 54 -16.86 12.64 -9.05
CA GLY A 54 -18.31 12.73 -9.02
C GLY A 54 -18.77 14.13 -8.58
N ALA A 55 -18.24 14.62 -7.46
CA ALA A 55 -18.52 15.96 -6.96
C ALA A 55 -18.15 17.06 -7.97
N HIS A 56 -16.97 17.00 -8.57
CA HIS A 56 -16.51 17.97 -9.58
C HIS A 56 -17.39 17.96 -10.85
N SER A 57 -17.83 16.79 -11.29
CA SER A 57 -18.67 16.67 -12.49
C SER A 57 -20.11 17.16 -12.24
N LEU A 58 -20.59 17.04 -11.00
CA LEU A 58 -21.89 17.55 -10.58
C LEU A 58 -21.89 19.06 -10.33
N SER A 59 -20.79 19.62 -9.82
CA SER A 59 -20.65 21.07 -9.62
C SER A 59 -20.67 21.83 -10.95
N ASN A 60 -20.07 21.27 -12.00
CA ASN A 60 -20.00 21.90 -13.32
C ASN A 60 -21.32 21.82 -14.11
N GLY A 61 -22.26 20.95 -13.70
CA GLY A 61 -23.49 20.69 -14.48
C GLY A 61 -24.80 21.16 -13.84
N SER A 62 -24.84 21.45 -12.53
CA SER A 62 -26.12 21.60 -11.81
C SER A 62 -26.20 22.77 -10.82
N GLY A 63 -25.13 23.55 -10.61
CA GLY A 63 -25.15 24.73 -9.74
C GLY A 63 -25.38 24.45 -8.24
N SER A 64 -25.55 23.19 -7.82
CA SER A 64 -25.62 22.79 -6.41
C SER A 64 -24.27 22.26 -5.93
N GLY A 65 -23.74 22.86 -4.87
CA GLY A 65 -22.45 22.49 -4.26
C GLY A 65 -22.49 21.09 -3.65
N THR A 66 -22.27 20.08 -4.48
CA THR A 66 -22.19 18.68 -4.03
C THR A 66 -20.78 18.41 -3.53
N THR A 67 -20.65 18.03 -2.25
CA THR A 67 -19.35 17.71 -1.65
C THR A 67 -18.94 16.26 -1.90
N PRO A 68 -17.63 15.95 -1.92
CA PRO A 68 -17.15 14.57 -2.09
C PRO A 68 -17.70 13.59 -1.04
N SER A 69 -17.98 14.06 0.17
CA SER A 69 -18.57 13.25 1.25
C SER A 69 -20.00 12.81 0.93
N THR A 70 -20.81 13.68 0.31
CA THR A 70 -22.16 13.34 -0.16
C THR A 70 -22.14 12.31 -1.29
N CYS A 71 -21.20 12.44 -2.24
CA CYS A 71 -21.00 11.44 -3.30
C CYS A 71 -20.50 10.09 -2.75
N ALA A 72 -19.68 10.09 -1.70
CA ALA A 72 -19.15 8.86 -1.09
C ALA A 72 -20.19 8.07 -0.29
N ARG A 73 -21.18 8.76 0.28
CA ARG A 73 -22.21 8.18 1.17
C ARG A 73 -23.43 7.62 0.44
N SER A 74 -23.49 7.80 -0.87
CA SER A 74 -24.55 7.22 -1.70
C SER A 74 -24.54 5.67 -1.65
N PRO A 75 -25.68 4.98 -1.84
CA PRO A 75 -25.79 3.51 -1.79
C PRO A 75 -24.93 2.72 -2.81
N SER A 76 -24.09 3.42 -3.58
CA SER A 76 -23.14 2.98 -4.60
C SER A 76 -21.67 3.06 -4.11
N GLY A 77 -21.43 3.29 -2.82
CA GLY A 77 -20.11 3.43 -2.21
C GLY A 77 -19.34 2.10 -2.03
N PRO A 78 -18.03 2.01 -2.34
CA PRO A 78 -17.24 0.80 -2.12
C PRO A 78 -16.79 0.65 -0.65
N ARG A 79 -17.04 -0.50 -0.01
CA ARG A 79 -16.53 -0.85 1.36
C ARG A 79 -15.29 -1.77 1.33
N VAL A 80 -14.08 -1.30 1.66
CA VAL A 80 -12.81 -2.06 1.53
C VAL A 80 -12.52 -2.76 2.85
N ASP A 81 -12.50 -4.09 2.82
CA ASP A 81 -11.76 -4.87 3.81
C ASP A 81 -10.30 -4.93 3.32
N GLN A 82 -9.36 -4.47 4.16
CA GLN A 82 -7.94 -4.64 3.89
C GLN A 82 -7.59 -6.11 4.18
N PRO A 83 -7.06 -6.87 3.21
CA PRO A 83 -6.59 -8.22 3.51
C PRO A 83 -5.35 -8.12 4.39
N GLU A 84 -5.47 -8.50 5.65
CA GLU A 84 -4.32 -8.86 6.47
C GLU A 84 -3.65 -10.09 5.84
N ALA A 85 -2.31 -10.06 5.73
CA ALA A 85 -1.56 -11.20 5.24
C ALA A 85 -1.82 -12.40 6.15
N ARG A 86 -2.42 -13.46 5.60
CA ARG A 86 -2.87 -14.67 6.32
C ARG A 86 -1.78 -15.42 7.11
N GLU A 87 -0.51 -15.11 6.89
CA GLU A 87 0.64 -15.92 7.31
C GLU A 87 1.71 -15.13 8.09
N ARG A 88 1.36 -13.99 8.71
CA ARG A 88 2.31 -13.27 9.57
C ARG A 88 2.48 -14.03 10.90
N ASN A 89 3.69 -14.51 11.18
CA ASN A 89 4.02 -15.15 12.45
C ASN A 89 4.54 -14.11 13.45
N ASP A 90 3.64 -13.43 14.14
CA ASP A 90 3.98 -12.36 15.08
C ASP A 90 4.91 -12.81 16.21
N LYS A 91 4.84 -14.09 16.63
CA LYS A 91 5.75 -14.63 17.65
C LYS A 91 7.18 -14.73 17.11
N ALA A 92 7.36 -15.22 15.88
CA ALA A 92 8.68 -15.29 15.26
C ALA A 92 9.25 -13.89 14.99
N VAL A 93 8.41 -12.92 14.62
CA VAL A 93 8.82 -11.52 14.49
C VAL A 93 9.26 -10.95 15.83
N ALA A 94 8.47 -11.14 16.89
CA ALA A 94 8.80 -10.64 18.22
C ALA A 94 10.12 -11.24 18.75
N GLN A 95 10.33 -12.54 18.58
CA GLN A 95 11.59 -13.21 18.94
C GLN A 95 12.77 -12.67 18.14
N TRP A 96 12.62 -12.51 16.82
CA TRP A 96 13.69 -11.96 16.00
C TRP A 96 14.04 -10.53 16.39
N VAL A 97 13.04 -9.68 16.69
CA VAL A 97 13.27 -8.31 17.16
C VAL A 97 13.94 -8.26 18.54
N ALA A 98 13.58 -9.18 19.44
CA ALA A 98 14.13 -9.23 20.79
C ALA A 98 15.55 -9.81 20.83
N ASP A 99 15.83 -10.82 20.03
CA ASP A 99 17.02 -11.67 20.19
C ASP A 99 17.99 -11.54 19.00
N GLU A 100 17.50 -11.82 17.79
CA GLU A 100 18.35 -11.91 16.59
C GLU A 100 18.81 -10.55 16.07
N PHE A 101 17.92 -9.57 15.99
CA PHE A 101 18.27 -8.25 15.48
C PHE A 101 19.31 -7.54 16.35
N PRO A 102 19.20 -7.53 17.69
CA PRO A 102 20.26 -6.99 18.54
C PRO A 102 21.59 -7.75 18.40
N ARG A 103 21.56 -9.08 18.22
CA ARG A 103 22.77 -9.87 17.90
C ARG A 103 23.42 -9.38 16.62
N ILE A 104 22.65 -9.30 15.53
CA ILE A 104 23.14 -8.86 14.21
C ILE A 104 23.71 -7.45 14.29
N VAL A 105 23.04 -6.53 14.99
CA VAL A 105 23.52 -5.16 15.18
C VAL A 105 24.84 -5.14 15.94
N ARG A 106 24.95 -5.86 17.07
CA ARG A 106 26.19 -5.95 17.84
C ARG A 106 27.33 -6.49 16.99
N GLU A 107 27.14 -7.63 16.33
CA GLU A 107 28.18 -8.28 15.52
C GLU A 107 28.58 -7.42 14.31
N THR A 108 27.61 -6.80 13.62
CA THR A 108 27.88 -5.94 12.46
C THR A 108 28.67 -4.70 12.86
N PHE A 109 28.33 -4.11 14.02
CA PHE A 109 29.04 -2.98 14.60
C PHE A 109 30.47 -3.35 15.02
N GLU A 110 30.65 -4.47 15.72
CA GLU A 110 31.97 -4.98 16.13
C GLU A 110 32.88 -5.23 14.93
N ARG A 111 32.33 -5.80 13.85
CA ARG A 111 33.05 -6.03 12.58
C ARG A 111 33.30 -4.75 11.78
N LYS A 112 32.72 -3.60 12.17
CA LYS A 112 32.77 -2.32 11.45
C LYS A 112 32.34 -2.45 9.98
N THR A 113 31.23 -3.17 9.78
CA THR A 113 30.69 -3.48 8.46
C THR A 113 29.47 -2.61 8.14
N HIS A 114 29.15 -2.46 6.86
CA HIS A 114 27.92 -1.79 6.45
C HIS A 114 26.72 -2.72 6.62
N TYR A 115 25.61 -2.19 7.12
CA TYR A 115 24.32 -2.89 7.00
C TYR A 115 23.79 -2.69 5.59
N VAL A 116 23.34 -3.77 4.96
CA VAL A 116 22.73 -3.74 3.63
C VAL A 116 21.38 -4.44 3.69
N PHE A 117 20.30 -3.68 3.79
CA PHE A 117 18.95 -4.22 3.74
C PHE A 117 18.52 -4.38 2.30
N LEU A 118 18.32 -5.62 1.85
CA LEU A 118 17.99 -5.96 0.47
C LEU A 118 16.55 -6.51 0.40
N ASP A 119 15.81 -6.07 -0.61
CA ASP A 119 14.42 -6.44 -0.85
C ASP A 119 14.06 -6.31 -2.34
N GLU A 120 13.00 -7.01 -2.76
CA GLU A 120 12.47 -7.01 -4.11
C GLU A 120 11.11 -6.33 -4.19
N SER A 121 10.81 -5.74 -5.34
CA SER A 121 9.47 -5.21 -5.61
C SER A 121 9.03 -5.54 -7.02
N GLY A 122 7.81 -6.07 -7.16
CA GLY A 122 7.18 -6.34 -8.46
C GLY A 122 6.18 -5.25 -8.84
N PHE A 123 6.36 -4.67 -10.02
CA PHE A 123 5.49 -3.66 -10.62
C PHE A 123 4.79 -4.24 -11.85
N PHE A 124 3.53 -4.64 -11.69
CA PHE A 124 2.72 -5.07 -12.83
C PHE A 124 2.34 -3.87 -13.70
N LEU A 125 2.53 -4.01 -15.02
CA LEU A 125 2.08 -3.03 -16.01
C LEU A 125 0.59 -3.19 -16.36
N ALA A 126 -0.05 -4.24 -15.83
CA ALA A 126 -1.49 -4.39 -15.89
C ALA A 126 -2.19 -3.19 -15.21
N ARG A 127 -3.26 -2.69 -15.84
CA ARG A 127 -4.06 -1.59 -15.28
C ARG A 127 -4.54 -1.97 -13.88
N THR A 128 -4.16 -1.20 -12.87
CA THR A 128 -4.60 -1.41 -11.49
C THR A 128 -6.12 -1.36 -11.40
N VAL A 129 -6.75 -2.49 -11.07
CA VAL A 129 -8.19 -2.54 -10.79
C VAL A 129 -8.42 -1.83 -9.47
N ARG A 130 -9.10 -0.69 -9.51
CA ARG A 130 -9.48 0.10 -8.35
C ARG A 130 -10.99 0.15 -8.26
N ARG A 131 -11.47 0.35 -7.03
CA ARG A 131 -12.89 0.62 -6.80
C ARG A 131 -13.28 1.90 -7.54
N THR A 132 -14.33 1.78 -8.32
CA THR A 132 -14.91 2.88 -9.08
C THR A 132 -16.40 2.92 -8.76
N GLN A 133 -16.95 4.12 -8.60
CA GLN A 133 -18.40 4.26 -8.50
C GLN A 133 -19.04 3.81 -9.81
N ALA A 134 -20.16 3.12 -9.69
CA ALA A 134 -20.97 2.68 -10.81
C ALA A 134 -22.46 2.70 -10.39
N PRO A 135 -23.39 2.79 -11.34
CA PRO A 135 -24.81 2.71 -11.04
C PRO A 135 -25.13 1.40 -10.31
N ARG A 136 -26.07 1.45 -9.37
CA ARG A 136 -26.46 0.28 -8.58
C ARG A 136 -26.94 -0.84 -9.53
N GLY A 137 -26.40 -2.04 -9.37
CA GLY A 137 -26.72 -3.20 -10.22
C GLY A 137 -26.03 -3.23 -11.59
N LYS A 138 -25.20 -2.23 -11.94
CA LYS A 138 -24.39 -2.22 -13.17
C LYS A 138 -22.90 -2.30 -12.82
N ALA A 139 -22.34 -3.50 -12.88
CA ALA A 139 -20.89 -3.67 -12.71
C ALA A 139 -20.15 -2.96 -13.86
N PRO A 140 -19.20 -2.06 -13.56
CA PRO A 140 -18.42 -1.38 -14.58
C PRO A 140 -17.49 -2.40 -15.25
N VAL A 141 -17.63 -2.58 -16.57
CA VAL A 141 -16.78 -3.49 -17.34
C VAL A 141 -15.47 -2.77 -17.68
N LEU A 142 -14.43 -3.06 -16.92
CA LEU A 142 -13.07 -2.62 -17.23
C LEU A 142 -12.45 -3.59 -18.23
N ARG A 143 -12.45 -3.25 -19.52
CA ARG A 143 -11.70 -4.00 -20.53
C ARG A 143 -10.21 -3.71 -20.34
N ALA A 144 -9.49 -4.64 -19.71
CA ALA A 144 -8.04 -4.62 -19.59
C ALA A 144 -7.47 -5.85 -20.28
N GLY A 145 -6.41 -5.67 -21.07
CA GLY A 145 -5.64 -6.79 -21.59
C GLY A 145 -4.97 -7.54 -20.43
N ASN A 146 -5.01 -8.87 -20.43
CA ASN A 146 -4.33 -9.73 -19.45
C ASN A 146 -2.82 -9.82 -19.74
N ARG A 147 -2.18 -8.69 -20.07
CA ARG A 147 -0.71 -8.65 -20.19
C ARG A 147 -0.13 -8.67 -18.79
N ARG A 148 0.57 -9.75 -18.47
CA ARG A 148 1.31 -9.94 -17.20
C ARG A 148 2.70 -9.32 -17.25
N ASP A 149 2.93 -8.39 -18.17
CA ASP A 149 4.17 -7.63 -18.25
C ASP A 149 4.41 -6.96 -16.90
N LYS A 150 5.61 -7.13 -16.37
CA LYS A 150 6.00 -6.59 -15.07
C LYS A 150 7.45 -6.15 -15.12
N TRP A 151 7.74 -5.15 -14.32
CA TRP A 151 9.10 -4.81 -13.94
C TRP A 151 9.33 -5.30 -12.53
N SER A 152 10.47 -5.92 -12.29
CA SER A 152 10.95 -6.15 -10.94
C SER A 152 12.02 -5.13 -10.61
N ALA A 153 12.11 -4.74 -9.34
CA ALA A 153 13.21 -3.97 -8.82
C ALA A 153 13.87 -4.76 -7.70
N THR A 154 15.18 -4.96 -7.80
CA THR A 154 16.01 -5.35 -6.65
C THR A 154 16.55 -4.06 -6.05
N ARG A 155 16.32 -3.84 -4.77
CA ARG A 155 16.69 -2.60 -4.08
C ARG A 155 17.44 -2.89 -2.80
N CYS A 156 18.30 -1.95 -2.40
CA CYS A 156 18.87 -1.99 -1.06
C CYS A 156 19.07 -0.60 -0.45
N THR A 157 19.02 -0.58 0.88
CA THR A 157 19.42 0.56 1.70
C THR A 157 20.67 0.18 2.49
N THR A 158 21.70 1.02 2.42
CA THR A 158 22.98 0.77 3.09
C THR A 158 23.19 1.74 4.23
N VAL A 159 23.48 1.24 5.42
CA VAL A 159 23.83 2.06 6.60
C VAL A 159 25.31 1.85 6.91
N SER A 160 26.05 2.94 6.94
CA SER A 160 27.48 2.93 7.23
C SER A 160 27.75 2.72 8.73
N PRO A 161 28.85 2.06 9.10
CA PRO A 161 29.29 1.98 10.49
C PRO A 161 29.72 3.35 11.04
N VAL A 162 29.95 4.35 10.19
CA VAL A 162 30.25 5.73 10.59
C VAL A 162 29.08 6.67 10.27
N PRO A 163 28.94 7.81 10.98
CA PRO A 163 27.81 8.73 10.82
C PRO A 163 27.81 9.45 9.47
N VAL A 164 27.28 8.79 8.44
CA VAL A 164 27.05 9.34 7.11
C VAL A 164 25.65 9.02 6.63
N ARG A 165 25.19 9.73 5.60
CA ARG A 165 23.86 9.50 5.04
C ARG A 165 23.74 8.06 4.51
N PRO A 166 22.62 7.36 4.77
CA PRO A 166 22.37 6.05 4.18
C PRO A 166 22.38 6.09 2.65
N GLY A 167 22.99 5.08 2.04
CA GLY A 167 22.95 4.87 0.61
C GLY A 167 21.66 4.18 0.19
N ARG A 168 21.18 4.45 -1.02
CA ARG A 168 20.01 3.80 -1.62
C ARG A 168 20.34 3.41 -3.04
N TYR A 169 20.06 2.16 -3.38
CA TYR A 169 20.39 1.61 -4.67
C TYR A 169 19.27 0.72 -5.16
N PHE A 170 19.07 0.68 -6.47
CA PHE A 170 18.14 -0.24 -7.10
C PHE A 170 18.59 -0.58 -8.51
N GLU A 171 18.10 -1.71 -9.00
CA GLU A 171 18.22 -2.18 -10.36
C GLU A 171 16.84 -2.59 -10.85
N LEU A 172 16.49 -2.22 -12.08
CA LEU A 172 15.21 -2.55 -12.71
C LEU A 172 15.43 -3.68 -13.71
N LEU A 173 14.59 -4.71 -13.59
CA LEU A 173 14.57 -5.89 -14.43
C LEU A 173 13.20 -5.98 -15.11
N ASP A 174 13.18 -6.34 -16.38
CA ASP A 174 11.96 -6.56 -17.17
C ASP A 174 11.37 -7.98 -16.99
N HIS A 175 11.93 -8.74 -16.05
CA HIS A 175 11.55 -10.10 -15.71
C HIS A 175 11.49 -10.28 -14.18
N ASN A 176 11.07 -11.46 -13.73
CA ASN A 176 11.12 -11.80 -12.30
C ASN A 176 12.56 -11.85 -11.80
N VAL A 177 12.79 -11.37 -10.58
CA VAL A 177 14.10 -11.56 -9.94
C VAL A 177 14.35 -13.05 -9.69
N HIS A 178 15.51 -13.52 -10.12
CA HIS A 178 16.06 -14.83 -9.82
C HIS A 178 17.35 -14.67 -9.01
N GLY A 179 17.82 -15.74 -8.37
CA GLY A 179 19.03 -15.68 -7.56
C GLY A 179 20.29 -15.33 -8.38
N GLU A 180 20.28 -15.65 -9.66
CA GLU A 180 21.31 -15.26 -10.63
C GLU A 180 21.41 -13.75 -10.82
N ASP A 181 20.31 -13.01 -10.64
CA ASP A 181 20.25 -11.54 -10.74
C ASP A 181 20.74 -10.86 -9.45
N VAL A 182 20.60 -11.54 -8.31
CA VAL A 182 21.11 -11.06 -7.01
C VAL A 182 22.64 -11.01 -7.02
N VAL A 183 23.32 -11.95 -7.69
CA VAL A 183 24.78 -12.02 -7.76
C VAL A 183 25.44 -10.77 -8.39
N PRO A 184 25.07 -10.33 -9.61
CA PRO A 184 25.62 -9.11 -10.20
C PRO A 184 25.25 -7.87 -9.39
N PHE A 185 24.04 -7.81 -8.80
CA PHE A 185 23.64 -6.73 -7.91
C PHE A 185 24.60 -6.62 -6.72
N LEU A 186 24.82 -7.71 -5.97
CA LEU A 186 25.76 -7.78 -4.85
C LEU A 186 27.20 -7.47 -5.27
N LYS A 187 27.63 -7.94 -6.46
CA LYS A 187 28.97 -7.64 -7.01
C LYS A 187 29.15 -6.14 -7.26
N GLY A 188 28.14 -5.48 -7.81
CA GLY A 188 28.13 -4.03 -8.01
C GLY A 188 28.22 -3.27 -6.69
N ARG A 189 27.57 -3.78 -5.63
CA ARG A 189 27.63 -3.20 -4.28
C ARG A 189 28.96 -3.41 -3.59
N HIS A 190 29.53 -4.62 -3.66
CA HIS A 190 30.82 -4.95 -3.04
C HIS A 190 31.95 -4.00 -3.46
N ARG A 191 31.92 -3.46 -4.69
CA ARG A 191 32.90 -2.44 -5.12
C ARG A 191 32.77 -1.08 -4.43
N ARG A 192 31.60 -0.77 -3.88
CA ARG A 192 31.25 0.54 -3.30
C ARG A 192 31.03 0.50 -1.79
N VAL A 193 30.66 -0.67 -1.28
CA VAL A 193 30.20 -0.93 0.08
C VAL A 193 30.79 -2.27 0.52
N ASP A 194 31.99 -2.22 1.09
CA ASP A 194 32.73 -3.36 1.63
C ASP A 194 33.50 -2.90 2.87
N PRO A 195 33.56 -3.70 3.95
CA PRO A 195 32.84 -4.96 4.17
C PRO A 195 31.35 -4.75 4.49
N GLN A 196 30.51 -5.80 4.35
CA GLN A 196 29.05 -5.69 4.46
C GLN A 196 28.37 -6.89 5.15
N THR A 197 27.34 -6.60 5.94
CA THR A 197 26.34 -7.56 6.42
C THR A 197 25.04 -7.31 5.66
N VAL A 198 24.66 -8.25 4.80
CA VAL A 198 23.44 -8.21 4.01
C VAL A 198 22.31 -8.87 4.77
N ILE A 199 21.18 -8.17 4.88
CA ILE A 199 19.97 -8.63 5.57
C ILE A 199 18.84 -8.63 4.54
N TRP A 200 18.22 -9.79 4.30
CA TRP A 200 17.15 -9.98 3.32
C TRP A 200 16.06 -10.92 3.83
N ASP A 201 14.96 -11.05 3.10
CA ASP A 201 13.91 -12.01 3.45
C ASP A 201 14.33 -13.47 3.13
N ARG A 202 13.51 -14.42 3.57
CA ARG A 202 13.76 -15.86 3.34
C ARG A 202 13.29 -16.33 1.97
N ASN A 203 13.18 -15.43 1.00
CA ASN A 203 12.80 -15.81 -0.35
C ASN A 203 13.88 -16.74 -0.94
N PRO A 204 13.50 -17.86 -1.60
CA PRO A 204 14.45 -18.80 -2.18
C PRO A 204 15.47 -18.20 -3.17
N ILE A 205 15.18 -17.04 -3.74
CA ILE A 205 16.14 -16.33 -4.61
C ILE A 205 17.40 -15.87 -3.85
N HIS A 206 17.32 -15.75 -2.52
CA HIS A 206 18.41 -15.34 -1.64
C HIS A 206 19.16 -16.53 -1.04
N SER A 207 18.77 -16.94 0.17
CA SER A 207 19.57 -17.82 1.02
C SER A 207 19.66 -19.26 0.52
N THR A 208 18.74 -19.71 -0.34
CA THR A 208 18.77 -21.06 -0.93
C THR A 208 19.29 -21.10 -2.37
N SER A 209 19.54 -19.94 -2.99
CA SER A 209 20.13 -19.88 -4.33
C SER A 209 21.60 -20.33 -4.31
N LYS A 210 21.91 -21.36 -5.09
CA LYS A 210 23.29 -21.86 -5.25
C LYS A 210 24.24 -20.79 -5.78
N ALA A 211 23.75 -19.92 -6.67
CA ALA A 211 24.54 -18.84 -7.25
C ALA A 211 24.92 -17.80 -6.18
N VAL A 212 23.96 -17.43 -5.33
CA VAL A 212 24.17 -16.49 -4.21
C VAL A 212 25.10 -17.11 -3.17
N GLN A 213 24.85 -18.35 -2.74
CA GLN A 213 25.70 -19.07 -1.79
C GLN A 213 27.16 -19.17 -2.28
N ALA A 214 27.37 -19.55 -3.55
CA ALA A 214 28.70 -19.62 -4.15
C ALA A 214 29.40 -18.26 -4.19
N ARG A 215 28.65 -17.16 -4.38
CA ARG A 215 29.19 -15.80 -4.36
C ARG A 215 29.58 -15.36 -2.95
N VAL A 216 28.76 -15.66 -1.94
CA VAL A 216 29.05 -15.33 -0.54
C VAL A 216 30.27 -16.12 -0.06
N ALA A 217 30.34 -17.41 -0.36
CA ALA A 217 31.47 -18.27 0.02
C ALA A 217 32.82 -17.78 -0.54
N LYS A 218 32.83 -17.13 -1.70
CA LYS A 218 34.04 -16.54 -2.31
C LYS A 218 34.45 -15.19 -1.71
N HIS A 219 33.61 -14.57 -0.89
CA HIS A 219 33.81 -13.22 -0.38
C HIS A 219 33.54 -13.16 1.13
N PRO A 220 34.54 -13.52 1.96
CA PRO A 220 34.37 -13.62 3.41
C PRO A 220 34.06 -12.27 4.09
N SER A 221 34.25 -11.14 3.40
CA SER A 221 33.83 -9.81 3.86
C SER A 221 32.33 -9.56 3.75
N VAL A 222 31.59 -10.49 3.15
CA VAL A 222 30.13 -10.46 3.01
C VAL A 222 29.53 -11.48 3.99
N VAL A 223 28.86 -10.96 5.02
CA VAL A 223 28.04 -11.76 5.93
C VAL A 223 26.59 -11.65 5.48
N VAL A 224 25.83 -12.73 5.56
CA VAL A 224 24.41 -12.76 5.19
C VAL A 224 23.57 -13.20 6.37
N GLU A 225 22.46 -12.51 6.59
CA GLU A 225 21.53 -12.72 7.69
C GLU A 225 20.09 -12.67 7.14
N ASP A 226 19.22 -13.52 7.68
CA ASP A 226 17.82 -13.60 7.23
C ASP A 226 16.89 -12.81 8.17
N PHE A 227 15.91 -12.13 7.58
CA PHE A 227 14.71 -11.67 8.29
C PHE A 227 13.88 -12.86 8.78
N PRO A 228 12.99 -12.66 9.78
CA PRO A 228 12.06 -13.69 10.18
C PRO A 228 11.11 -14.02 9.01
N GLY A 229 10.66 -15.28 8.96
CA GLY A 229 9.75 -15.74 7.91
C GLY A 229 8.49 -14.88 7.83
N TYR A 230 8.21 -14.36 6.63
CA TYR A 230 7.02 -13.59 6.27
C TYR A 230 6.66 -12.44 7.22
N ALA A 231 7.61 -11.50 7.35
CA ALA A 231 7.41 -10.22 7.99
C ALA A 231 7.49 -9.08 6.97
N PRO A 232 6.46 -8.88 6.11
CA PRO A 232 6.45 -7.71 5.25
C PRO A 232 6.41 -6.44 6.12
N SER A 233 7.27 -5.48 5.76
CA SER A 233 7.37 -4.14 6.36
C SER A 233 6.04 -3.38 6.36
#